data_AF-A0A523T811-F1
#
_entry.id   AF-A0A523T811-F1
#
_cell.length_a   1.000
_cell.length_b   1.000
_cell.length_c   1.000
_cell.angle_alpha   90.00
_cell.angle_beta   90.00
_cell.angle_gamma   90.00
#
_symmetry.space_group_name_H-M   'P 1'
#
loop_
_entity.id
_entity.type
_entity.pdbx_description
1 polymer ?
#
loop_
_entity_poly.entity_id
_entity_poly.type
_entity_poly.pdbx_seq_one_letter_code
_entity_poly.pdbx_strand_id
1 'polypeptide(L)'
;MGIFDGAVYVFSKIAFRFEFFFPQFIGYFVGQKLKDYKEKGLIEDYKVKAKRRGRNHYLFDVDLFLKIEKGGEIPWLKKRKDT
;
A
#
# COMPACT_ATOMS: atom_id res chain seq x y z
N MET A 1 9.62 37.29 8.54
CA MET A 1 10.06 35.90 8.28
C MET A 1 9.82 35.12 9.55
N GLY A 2 8.60 34.60 9.65
CA GLY A 2 7.97 34.26 10.92
C GLY A 2 8.31 32.85 11.37
N ILE A 3 8.01 32.60 12.64
CA ILE A 3 8.10 31.33 13.37
C ILE A 3 7.62 30.11 12.53
N PHE A 4 6.68 30.34 11.61
CA PHE A 4 6.17 29.38 10.62
C PHE A 4 7.25 28.82 9.67
N ASP A 5 8.15 29.64 9.14
CA ASP A 5 9.21 29.17 8.23
C ASP A 5 10.22 28.28 8.98
N GLY A 6 10.53 28.66 10.22
CA GLY A 6 11.39 27.88 11.12
C GLY A 6 10.76 26.54 11.50
N ALA A 7 9.46 26.53 11.81
CA ALA A 7 8.72 25.31 12.11
C ALA A 7 8.69 24.37 10.88
N VAL A 8 8.36 24.89 9.69
CA VAL A 8 8.32 24.12 8.44
C VAL A 8 9.68 23.50 8.14
N TYR A 9 10.79 24.23 8.35
CA TYR A 9 12.14 23.70 8.15
C TYR A 9 12.46 22.55 9.11
N VAL A 10 12.12 22.70 10.40
CA VAL A 10 12.34 21.65 11.41
C VAL A 10 11.50 20.41 11.10
N PHE A 11 10.20 20.58 10.82
CA PHE A 11 9.31 19.47 10.47
C PHE A 11 9.74 18.77 9.19
N SER A 12 10.18 19.52 8.17
CA SER A 12 10.70 18.94 6.92
C SER A 12 11.92 18.06 7.19
N LYS A 13 12.88 18.54 7.99
CA LYS A 13 14.09 17.79 8.34
C LYS A 13 13.78 16.52 9.13
N ILE A 14 12.77 16.58 9.99
CA ILE A 14 12.27 15.44 10.76
C ILE A 14 11.58 14.43 9.83
N ALA A 15 10.71 14.89 8.91
CA ALA A 15 10.05 14.02 7.94
C ALA A 15 11.05 13.25 7.06
N PHE A 16 12.12 13.92 6.59
CA PHE A 16 13.21 13.27 5.86
C PHE A 16 14.04 12.30 6.72
N ARG A 17 14.02 12.42 8.04
CA ARG A 17 14.66 11.43 8.94
C ARG A 17 13.77 10.20 9.14
N PHE A 18 12.45 10.38 9.14
CA PHE A 18 11.47 9.29 9.22
C PHE A 18 11.21 8.58 7.87
N GLU A 19 11.74 9.13 6.78
CA GLU A 19 11.83 8.55 5.41
C GLU A 19 12.25 7.06 5.42
N PHE A 20 13.14 6.66 6.34
CA PHE A 20 13.54 5.25 6.50
C PHE A 20 12.39 4.33 6.98
N PHE A 21 11.53 4.84 7.87
CA PHE A 21 10.43 4.09 8.48
C PHE A 21 9.17 4.11 7.63
N PHE A 22 9.09 5.00 6.65
CA PHE A 22 7.92 5.18 5.79
C PHE A 22 7.43 3.88 5.12
N PRO A 23 8.30 3.01 4.54
CA PRO A 23 7.86 1.74 3.96
C PRO A 23 7.22 0.81 4.99
N GLN A 24 7.80 0.73 6.19
CA GLN A 24 7.29 -0.13 7.25
C GLN A 24 5.93 0.38 7.76
N PHE A 25 5.80 1.69 7.93
CA PHE A 25 4.55 2.32 8.36
C PHE A 25 3.41 2.08 7.35
N ILE A 26 3.65 2.36 6.07
CA ILE A 26 2.65 2.12 5.02
C ILE A 26 2.34 0.62 4.89
N GLY A 27 3.36 -0.24 5.00
CA GLY A 27 3.20 -1.70 5.00
C GLY A 27 2.29 -2.19 6.12
N TYR A 28 2.49 -1.68 7.33
CA TYR A 28 1.65 -1.99 8.47
C TYR A 28 0.22 -1.47 8.28
N PHE A 29 0.05 -0.22 7.85
CA PHE A 29 -1.27 0.39 7.68
C PHE A 29 -2.11 -0.35 6.64
N VAL A 30 -1.52 -0.65 5.48
CA VAL A 30 -2.20 -1.43 4.44
C VAL A 30 -2.45 -2.85 4.94
N GLY A 31 -1.50 -3.48 5.63
CA GLY A 31 -1.69 -4.80 6.23
C GLY A 31 -2.90 -4.84 7.17
N GLN A 32 -3.08 -3.83 8.03
CA GLN A 32 -4.25 -3.72 8.90
C GLN A 32 -5.54 -3.60 8.09
N LYS A 33 -5.59 -2.75 7.06
CA LYS A 33 -6.77 -2.61 6.20
C LYS A 33 -7.13 -3.90 5.45
N LEU A 34 -6.13 -4.60 4.94
CA LEU A 34 -6.34 -5.88 4.27
C LEU A 34 -6.75 -6.98 5.26
N LYS A 35 -6.25 -6.94 6.50
CA LYS A 35 -6.74 -7.79 7.58
C LYS A 35 -8.22 -7.56 7.82
N ASP A 36 -8.66 -6.32 7.93
CA ASP A 36 -10.09 -5.97 8.10
C ASP A 36 -10.93 -6.52 6.93
N TYR A 37 -10.41 -6.44 5.70
CA TYR A 37 -11.10 -6.98 4.51
C TYR A 37 -11.17 -8.50 4.50
N LYS A 38 -10.12 -9.18 4.97
CA LYS A 38 -10.10 -10.64 5.13
C LYS A 38 -11.10 -11.09 6.18
N GLU A 39 -11.14 -10.40 7.33
CA GLU A 39 -12.11 -10.68 8.41
C GLU A 39 -13.55 -10.47 7.96
N LYS A 40 -13.79 -9.49 7.07
CA LYS A 40 -15.11 -9.26 6.43
C LYS A 40 -15.44 -10.25 5.30
N GLY A 41 -14.54 -11.16 4.96
CA GLY A 41 -14.72 -12.13 3.87
C GLY A 41 -14.67 -11.53 2.47
N LEU A 42 -14.18 -10.29 2.31
CA LEU A 42 -14.06 -9.61 1.01
C LEU A 42 -12.87 -10.14 0.19
N ILE A 43 -11.84 -10.60 0.87
CA ILE A 43 -10.65 -11.22 0.28
C ILE A 43 -10.36 -12.53 1.03
N GLU A 44 -9.82 -13.51 0.32
CA GLU A 44 -9.45 -14.80 0.90
C GLU A 44 -8.14 -14.69 1.67
N ASP A 45 -7.15 -14.06 1.03
CA ASP A 45 -5.86 -13.82 1.64
C ASP A 45 -5.16 -12.61 1.01
N TYR A 46 -4.07 -12.19 1.62
CA TYR A 46 -3.26 -11.11 1.10
C TYR A 46 -1.79 -11.24 1.51
N LYS A 47 -0.91 -10.62 0.73
CA LYS A 47 0.49 -10.45 1.07
C LYS A 47 0.93 -9.03 0.77
N VAL A 48 1.55 -8.39 1.75
CA VAL A 48 2.11 -7.05 1.60
C VAL A 48 3.62 -7.14 1.70
N LYS A 49 4.32 -6.54 0.74
CA LYS A 49 5.77 -6.35 0.79
C LYS A 49 6.08 -4.87 0.60
N ALA A 50 6.62 -4.26 1.63
CA ALA A 50 7.19 -2.92 1.55
C ALA A 50 8.71 -3.02 1.54
N LYS A 51 9.36 -2.41 0.56
CA LYS A 51 10.83 -2.34 0.48
C LYS A 51 11.28 -0.93 0.14
N ARG A 52 12.37 -0.50 0.76
CA ARG A 52 13.10 0.70 0.33
C ARG A 52 14.03 0.31 -0.82
N ARG A 53 13.91 0.99 -1.97
CA ARG A 53 14.82 0.81 -3.11
C ARG A 53 15.92 1.86 -3.15
N GLY A 54 15.71 3.03 -2.57
CA GLY A 54 16.69 4.11 -2.52
C GLY A 54 16.24 5.27 -1.65
N ARG A 55 16.96 6.38 -1.73
CA ARG A 55 16.57 7.63 -1.06
C ARG A 55 15.28 8.15 -1.68
N ASN A 56 14.23 8.32 -0.87
CA ASN A 56 12.87 8.70 -1.25
C ASN A 56 12.18 7.75 -2.25
N HIS A 57 12.72 6.55 -2.49
CA HIS A 57 12.18 5.59 -3.45
C HIS A 57 11.76 4.31 -2.74
N TYR A 58 10.47 4.02 -2.77
CA TYR A 58 9.86 2.88 -2.10
C TYR A 58 9.11 2.01 -3.10
N LEU A 59 9.20 0.71 -2.88
CA LEU A 59 8.43 -0.30 -3.59
C LEU A 59 7.37 -0.84 -2.63
N PHE A 60 6.15 -0.91 -3.12
CA PHE A 60 5.03 -1.44 -2.38
C PHE A 60 4.29 -2.45 -3.24
N ASP A 61 4.51 -3.73 -2.95
CA ASP A 61 3.84 -4.82 -3.66
C ASP A 61 2.73 -5.38 -2.77
N VAL A 62 1.52 -5.49 -3.33
CA VAL A 62 0.35 -6.05 -2.67
C VAL A 62 -0.20 -7.17 -3.54
N ASP A 63 -0.14 -8.39 -3.03
CA ASP A 63 -0.78 -9.55 -3.63
C ASP A 63 -2.14 -9.74 -2.95
N LEU A 64 -3.22 -9.76 -3.73
CA LEU A 64 -4.59 -9.97 -3.24
C LEU A 64 -5.12 -11.30 -3.79
N PHE A 65 -5.62 -12.14 -2.89
CA PHE A 65 -6.24 -13.42 -3.24
C PHE A 65 -7.74 -13.29 -3.04
N LEU A 66 -8.50 -13.48 -4.12
CA LEU A 66 -9.95 -13.37 -4.13
C LEU A 66 -10.56 -14.77 -4.20
N LYS A 67 -11.53 -15.02 -3.32
CA LYS A 67 -12.34 -16.25 -3.40
C LYS A 67 -13.37 -16.08 -4.49
N ILE A 68 -13.11 -16.65 -5.67
CA ILE A 68 -14.12 -16.70 -6.73
C ILE A 68 -14.98 -17.94 -6.46
N GLU A 69 -16.21 -17.73 -6.00
CA GLU A 69 -17.20 -18.81 -5.99
C GLU A 69 -17.43 -19.25 -7.44
N LYS A 70 -17.20 -20.54 -7.70
CA LYS A 70 -17.22 -21.19 -9.02
C LYS A 70 -18.18 -20.52 -10.01
N GLY A 71 -17.63 -20.01 -11.12
CA GLY A 71 -18.43 -19.58 -12.28
C GLY A 71 -18.56 -18.07 -12.50
N GLY A 72 -17.82 -17.22 -11.80
CA GLY A 72 -17.75 -15.79 -12.12
C GLY A 72 -16.91 -15.54 -13.38
N GLU A 73 -17.51 -15.61 -14.56
CA GLU A 73 -16.95 -14.97 -15.76
C GLU A 73 -16.76 -13.49 -15.44
N ILE A 74 -15.51 -13.06 -15.24
CA ILE A 74 -15.17 -11.65 -15.03
C ILE A 74 -15.37 -10.93 -16.37
N PRO A 75 -16.39 -10.06 -16.55
CA PRO A 75 -16.76 -9.54 -17.87
C PRO A 75 -15.66 -8.73 -18.55
N TRP A 76 -14.74 -8.13 -17.79
CA TRP A 76 -13.60 -7.37 -18.31
C TRP A 76 -12.36 -8.21 -18.64
N LEU A 77 -12.27 -9.47 -18.19
CA LEU A 77 -11.21 -10.40 -18.61
C LEU A 77 -11.54 -11.10 -19.94
N LYS A 78 -12.83 -11.23 -20.28
CA LYS A 78 -13.28 -11.74 -21.59
C LYS A 78 -12.78 -10.88 -22.75
N LYS A 79 -12.75 -9.56 -22.57
CA LYS A 79 -12.33 -8.58 -23.60
C LYS A 79 -10.87 -8.72 -24.10
N ARG A 80 -10.02 -9.50 -23.43
CA ARG A 80 -8.64 -9.77 -23.87
C ARG A 80 -8.45 -11.11 -24.59
N LYS A 81 -9.44 -12.00 -24.59
CA LYS A 81 -9.32 -13.31 -25.23
C LYS A 81 -9.87 -13.35 -26.65
N ASP A 82 -10.63 -12.34 -27.06
CA ASP A 82 -11.24 -12.23 -28.39
C ASP A 82 -10.53 -11.19 -29.29
N THR A 83 -9.22 -10.98 -29.12
CA THR A 83 -8.35 -10.21 -30.03
C THR A 83 -7.06 -10.98 -30.25
#